data_AF-F7KJY7-F1
#
_entry.id   AF-F7KJY7-F1
#
_cell.length_a   1.000
_cell.length_b   1.000
_cell.length_c   1.000
_cell.angle_alpha   90.00
_cell.angle_beta   90.00
_cell.angle_gamma   90.00
#
_symmetry.space_group_name_H-M   'P 1'
#
loop_
_entity.id
_entity.type
_entity.pdbx_description
1 polymer ?
#
loop_
_entity_poly.entity_id
_entity_poly.type
_entity_poly.pdbx_seq_one_letter_code
_entity_poly.pdbx_strand_id
1 'polypeptide(L)' 'MATKSILKDIHIKDKRLAHTFVEALSQAEHSKYKPAELSRECTEITGDKIKEFFGKK' A
#
# COMPACT_ATOMS: atom_id res chain seq x y z
N MET A 1 10.57 -6.86 -14.34
CA MET A 1 11.34 -5.60 -14.26
C MET A 1 11.12 -5.04 -12.86
N ALA A 2 12.08 -5.20 -11.96
CA ALA A 2 11.98 -4.63 -10.62
C ALA A 2 12.01 -3.10 -10.78
N THR A 3 10.96 -2.41 -10.37
CA THR A 3 11.02 -0.95 -10.20
C THR A 3 12.17 -0.69 -9.24
N LYS A 4 13.27 -0.11 -9.75
CA LYS A 4 14.35 0.45 -8.91
C LYS A 4 13.65 1.15 -7.76
N SER A 5 13.84 0.67 -6.53
CA SER A 5 13.27 1.35 -5.38
C SER A 5 13.78 2.77 -5.45
N ILE A 6 12.87 3.71 -5.70
CA ILE A 6 13.18 5.09 -5.44
C ILE A 6 13.26 5.09 -3.92
N LEU A 7 14.47 5.09 -3.39
CA LEU A 7 14.72 5.42 -1.99
C LEU A 7 14.18 6.85 -1.83
N LYS A 8 12.88 6.93 -1.51
CA LYS A 8 12.20 8.20 -1.27
C LYS A 8 12.39 8.49 0.20
N ASP A 9 13.06 9.59 0.48
CA ASP A 9 13.11 10.12 1.82
C ASP A 9 11.70 10.58 2.22
N ILE A 10 11.14 9.95 3.25
CA ILE A 10 9.83 10.29 3.80
C ILE A 10 10.05 11.25 4.97
N HIS A 11 9.83 12.55 4.72
CA HIS A 11 9.89 13.58 5.76
C HIS A 11 8.53 13.74 6.44
N ILE A 12 8.39 13.19 7.65
CA ILE A 12 7.19 13.37 8.48
C ILE A 12 7.39 14.61 9.37
N LYS A 13 6.71 15.71 9.04
CA LYS A 13 6.80 16.97 9.77
C LYS A 13 6.02 16.97 11.09
N ASP A 14 4.96 16.17 11.17
CA ASP A 14 4.12 16.07 12.37
C ASP A 14 4.66 15.02 13.34
N LYS A 15 4.87 15.44 14.59
CA LYS A 15 5.45 14.57 15.62
C LYS A 15 4.56 13.37 15.97
N ARG A 16 3.24 13.55 16.01
CA ARG A 16 2.31 12.47 16.37
C ARG A 16 2.31 11.40 15.28
N LEU A 17 2.23 11.83 14.03
CA LEU A 17 2.30 10.94 12.88
C LEU A 17 3.63 10.18 12.82
N ALA A 18 4.74 10.82 13.18
CA ALA A 18 6.05 10.15 13.23
C ALA A 18 6.06 9.03 14.28
N HIS A 19 5.52 9.28 15.47
CA HIS A 19 5.41 8.25 16.52
C HIS A 19 4.52 7.09 16.08
N THR A 20 3.33 7.37 15.54
CA THR A 20 2.41 6.35 15.06
C THR A 20 3.03 5.52 13.93
N PHE A 21 3.77 6.16 13.03
CA PHE A 21 4.43 5.47 11.92
C PHE A 21 5.51 4.50 12.42
N VAL A 22 6.37 4.95 13.34
CA VAL A 22 7.40 4.08 13.94
C VAL A 22 6.77 2.92 14.69
N GLU A 23 5.73 3.18 15.48
CA GLU A 23 5.02 2.15 16.23
C GLU A 23 4.39 1.10 15.31
N ALA A 24 3.75 1.53 14.23
CA ALA A 24 3.17 0.62 13.23
C ALA A 24 4.24 -0.26 12.55
N LEU A 25 5.42 0.29 12.25
CA LEU A 25 6.53 -0.48 11.69
C LEU A 25 7.04 -1.53 12.67
N SER A 26 7.25 -1.16 13.94
CA SER A 26 7.69 -2.10 14.98
C SER A 26 6.66 -3.22 15.20
N GLN A 27 5.37 -2.89 15.19
CA GLN A 27 4.31 -3.90 15.30
C GLN A 27 4.26 -4.81 14.07
N ALA A 28 4.49 -4.27 12.87
CA ALA A 28 4.51 -5.05 11.64
C ALA A 28 5.66 -6.07 11.62
N GLU A 29 6.85 -5.70 12.11
CA GLU A 29 8.01 -6.60 12.23
C GLU A 29 7.71 -7.84 13.09
N HIS A 30 6.95 -7.66 14.17
CA HIS A 30 6.55 -8.76 15.06
C HIS A 30 5.29 -9.50 14.58
N SER A 31 4.58 -8.96 13.60
CA SER A 31 3.37 -9.59 13.08
C SER A 31 3.72 -10.70 12.07
N LYS A 32 3.24 -11.92 12.34
CA LYS A 32 3.32 -13.00 11.35
C LYS A 32 2.35 -12.67 10.21
N TYR A 33 2.83 -12.77 8.97
CA TYR A 33 2.00 -12.66 7.77
C TYR A 33 0.79 -13.60 7.92
N LYS A 34 -0.40 -13.01 8.02
CA LYS A 34 -1.65 -13.74 7.94
C LYS A 34 -2.08 -13.71 6.48
N PRO A 35 -2.15 -14.86 5.79
CA PRO A 35 -2.77 -14.88 4.47
C PRO A 35 -4.21 -14.41 4.65
N ALA A 36 -4.52 -13.21 4.17
CA ALA A 36 -5.88 -12.74 4.10
C ALA A 36 -6.54 -13.51 2.95
N GLU A 37 -7.57 -14.29 3.26
CA GLU A 37 -8.43 -14.84 2.22
C GLU A 37 -9.14 -13.66 1.55
N LEU A 38 -8.73 -13.36 0.33
CA LEU A 38 -9.40 -12.37 -0.51
C LEU A 38 -10.79 -12.94 -0.82
N SER A 39 -11.79 -12.51 -0.05
CA SER A 39 -13.18 -12.96 -0.21
C SER A 39 -13.84 -12.45 -1.49
N ARG A 40 -13.15 -11.57 -2.23
CA ARG A 40 -13.65 -10.94 -3.45
C ARG A 40 -12.83 -11.40 -4.64
N GLU A 41 -13.52 -11.73 -5.73
CA GLU A 41 -12.91 -12.03 -7.01
C GLU A 41 -12.02 -10.86 -7.45
N CYS A 42 -10.72 -11.11 -7.51
CA CYS A 42 -9.76 -10.17 -8.05
C CYS A 42 -9.82 -10.27 -9.58
N THR A 43 -10.36 -9.24 -10.22
CA THR A 43 -10.35 -9.12 -11.68
C THR A 43 -9.16 -8.28 -12.11
N GLU A 44 -8.35 -8.83 -12.99
CA GLU A 44 -7.25 -8.08 -13.60
C GLU A 44 -7.81 -7.15 -14.68
N ILE A 45 -7.64 -5.85 -14.48
CA ILE A 45 -8.14 -4.82 -15.40
C ILE A 45 -6.98 -4.32 -16.25
N THR A 46 -7.09 -4.49 -17.56
CA THR A 46 -6.13 -3.95 -18.53
C THR A 46 -6.30 -2.43 -18.69
N GLY A 47 -5.22 -1.73 -19.06
CA GLY A 47 -5.14 -0.26 -19.09
C GLY A 47 -6.32 0.45 -19.78
N ASP A 48 -6.86 -0.16 -20.83
CA ASP A 48 -7.99 0.37 -21.59
C ASP A 48 -9.30 0.41 -20.78
N LYS A 49 -9.49 -0.58 -19.89
CA LYS A 49 -10.70 -0.75 -19.06
C LYS A 49 -10.61 -0.05 -17.71
N ILE A 50 -9.44 0.48 -17.35
CA ILE A 50 -9.25 1.23 -16.10
C ILE A 50 -10.16 2.47 -16.06
N LYS A 51 -10.30 3.18 -17.18
CA LYS A 51 -11.15 4.37 -17.27
C LYS A 51 -12.63 4.06 -17.02
N GLU A 52 -13.10 2.92 -17.54
CA GLU A 52 -14.47 2.43 -17.35
C GLU A 52 -14.72 2.00 -15.89
N PHE A 53 -13.75 1.31 -15.29
CA PHE A 53 -13.84 0.85 -13.89
C PHE A 53 -13.93 2.02 -12.90
N PHE A 54 -13.16 3.08 -13.12
CA PHE A 54 -13.14 4.25 -12.22
C PHE A 54 -14.26 5.26 -12.50
N GLY A 55 -15.18 4.98 -13.43
CA GLY A 55 -16.39 5.77 -13.64
C GLY A 55 -16.16 7.25 -13.94
N LYS A 56 -14.97 7.63 -14.40
CA LYS A 56 -14.70 9.01 -14.79
C LYS A 56 -15.33 9.26 -16.16
N LYS A 57 -16.51 9.91 -16.16
CA LYS A 57 -16.96 10.68 -17.32
C LYS A 57 -15.96 11.79 -17.64
#